data_AF-A0A509BZB4-F1
#
_entry.id   AF-A0A509BZB4-F1
#
_cell.length_a   1.000
_cell.length_b   1.000
_cell.length_c   1.000
_cell.angle_alpha   90.00
_cell.angle_beta   90.00
_cell.angle_gamma   90.00
#
_symmetry.space_group_name_H-M   'P 1'
#
loop_
_entity.id
_entity.type
_entity.pdbx_description
1 polymer ?
#
loop_
_entity_poly.entity_id
_entity_poly.type
_entity_poly.pdbx_seq_one_letter_code
_entity_poly.pdbx_strand_id
1 'polypeptide(L)'
;MTPWQTLRRAILPQAARVALPPLSNSFISLVKDTSLAATIQVPELFRQAQLITSRTLEVFTMYLAASLIYWVMATVLSALQNYFENQLNRQEREPK
;
A
#
# COMPACT_ATOMS: atom_id res chain seq x y z
N MET A 1 28.88 22.44 -10.07
CA MET A 1 27.99 21.79 -9.08
C MET A 1 28.81 20.74 -8.35
N THR A 2 28.77 20.68 -7.02
CA THR A 2 29.41 19.58 -6.28
C THR A 2 28.58 18.30 -6.44
N PRO A 3 29.18 17.10 -6.31
CA PRO A 3 28.44 15.83 -6.40
C PRO A 3 27.22 15.78 -5.48
N TRP A 4 27.35 16.36 -4.28
CA TRP A 4 26.26 16.47 -3.32
C TRP A 4 25.13 17.41 -3.76
N GLN A 5 25.46 18.53 -4.40
CA GLN A 5 24.47 19.45 -4.97
C GLN A 5 23.70 18.78 -6.11
N THR A 6 24.40 18.04 -6.98
CA THR A 6 23.79 17.28 -8.08
C THR A 6 22.88 16.17 -7.57
N LEU A 7 23.32 15.42 -6.55
CA LEU A 7 22.52 14.37 -5.94
C LEU A 7 21.20 14.93 -5.38
N ARG A 8 21.26 15.98 -4.56
CA ARG A 8 20.08 16.54 -3.88
C ARG A 8 19.12 17.28 -4.81
N ARG A 9 19.63 18.00 -5.82
CA ARG A 9 18.80 18.87 -6.68
C ARG A 9 18.34 18.22 -7.97
N ALA A 10 19.06 17.22 -8.49
CA ALA A 10 18.72 16.59 -9.75
C ALA A 10 18.34 15.10 -9.57
N ILE A 11 19.22 14.30 -8.98
CA ILE A 11 19.08 12.84 -8.97
C ILE A 11 17.99 12.38 -7.99
N LEU A 12 18.02 12.83 -6.74
CA LEU A 12 17.03 12.48 -5.71
C LEU A 12 15.59 12.78 -6.13
N PRO A 13 15.25 14.00 -6.59
CA PRO A 13 13.89 14.28 -7.02
C PRO A 13 13.48 13.39 -8.19
N GLN A 14 14.34 13.19 -9.20
CA GLN A 14 14.05 12.31 -10.34
C GLN A 14 13.85 10.84 -9.94
N ALA A 15 14.77 10.30 -9.12
CA ALA A 15 14.71 8.93 -8.64
C ALA A 15 13.45 8.68 -7.79
N ALA A 16 13.08 9.62 -6.93
CA ALA A 16 11.84 9.54 -6.16
C ALA A 16 10.61 9.50 -7.08
N ARG A 17 10.58 10.26 -8.20
CA ARG A 17 9.45 10.24 -9.14
C ARG A 17 9.28 8.89 -9.83
N VAL A 18 10.38 8.24 -10.19
CA VAL A 18 10.35 6.94 -10.87
C VAL A 18 10.08 5.80 -9.90
N ALA A 19 10.61 5.87 -8.67
CA ALA A 19 10.50 4.79 -7.69
C ALA A 19 9.18 4.80 -6.91
N LEU A 20 8.56 5.96 -6.65
CA LEU A 20 7.37 6.06 -5.81
C LEU A 20 6.14 5.29 -6.34
N PRO A 21 5.79 5.34 -7.65
CA PRO A 21 4.66 4.58 -8.19
C PRO A 21 4.79 3.05 -7.98
N PRO A 22 5.88 2.37 -8.41
CA PRO A 22 6.01 0.93 -8.21
C PRO A 22 6.17 0.54 -6.75
N LEU A 23 6.79 1.38 -5.91
CA LEU A 23 6.90 1.13 -4.46
C LEU A 23 5.53 1.18 -3.78
N SER A 24 4.70 2.16 -4.13
CA SER A 24 3.35 2.29 -3.58
C SER A 24 2.47 1.11 -3.97
N ASN A 25 2.53 0.70 -5.24
CA ASN A 25 1.81 -0.49 -5.71
C ASN A 25 2.28 -1.77 -5.00
N SER A 26 3.60 -1.93 -4.83
CA SER A 26 4.17 -3.06 -4.10
C SER A 26 3.77 -3.06 -2.63
N PHE A 27 3.72 -1.89 -1.99
CA PHE A 27 3.26 -1.73 -0.61
C PHE A 27 1.79 -2.15 -0.43
N ILE A 28 0.90 -1.76 -1.35
CA ILE A 28 -0.51 -2.19 -1.34
C ILE A 28 -0.61 -3.72 -1.46
N SER A 29 0.22 -4.33 -2.30
CA SER A 29 0.26 -5.79 -2.43
C SER A 29 0.75 -6.45 -1.15
N LEU A 30 1.81 -5.95 -0.51
CA LEU A 30 2.32 -6.48 0.76
C LEU A 30 1.29 -6.42 1.89
N VAL A 31 0.46 -5.37 1.94
CA VAL A 31 -0.64 -5.26 2.92
C VAL A 31 -1.65 -6.39 2.73
N LYS A 32 -1.96 -6.77 1.48
CA LYS A 32 -2.83 -7.92 1.19
C LYS A 32 -2.11 -9.24 1.46
N ASP A 33 -0.85 -9.37 1.07
CA ASP A 33 -0.04 -10.59 1.28
C ASP A 33 0.15 -10.90 2.77
N THR A 34 0.06 -9.90 3.65
CA THR A 34 0.05 -10.09 5.11
C THR A 34 -1.09 -11.01 5.55
N SER A 35 -2.23 -11.03 4.86
CA SER A 35 -3.33 -11.96 5.18
C SER A 35 -2.92 -13.43 4.94
N LEU A 36 -1.99 -13.69 4.01
CA LEU A 36 -1.47 -15.05 3.79
C LEU A 36 -0.64 -15.52 4.98
N ALA A 37 0.00 -14.61 5.72
CA ALA A 37 0.77 -14.92 6.93
C ALA A 37 -0.11 -15.46 8.08
N ALA A 38 -1.43 -15.24 8.03
CA ALA A 38 -2.37 -15.90 8.94
C ALA A 38 -2.30 -17.43 8.89
N THR A 39 -1.92 -17.99 7.73
CA THR A 39 -1.77 -19.44 7.52
C THR A 39 -0.71 -20.04 8.44
N ILE A 40 0.34 -19.27 8.76
CA ILE A 40 1.38 -19.63 9.73
C ILE A 40 1.10 -19.05 11.13
N GLN A 41 -0.15 -18.66 11.40
CA GLN A 41 -0.66 -18.18 12.68
C GLN A 41 -0.08 -16.84 13.17
N VAL A 42 0.48 -16.01 12.29
CA VAL A 42 0.90 -14.66 12.65
C VAL A 42 -0.32 -13.84 13.12
N PRO A 43 -0.25 -13.14 14.26
CA PRO A 43 -1.38 -12.38 14.79
C PRO A 43 -1.59 -11.10 13.98
N GLU A 44 -2.45 -11.18 12.97
CA GLU A 44 -2.91 -10.05 12.15
C GLU A 44 -4.44 -10.08 11.96
N LEU A 45 -5.00 -9.16 11.18
CA LEU A 45 -6.44 -8.97 11.03
C LEU A 45 -7.21 -10.23 10.56
N PHE A 46 -6.71 -10.92 9.54
CA PHE A 46 -7.35 -12.14 9.04
C PHE A 46 -7.28 -13.28 10.07
N ARG A 47 -6.17 -13.40 10.81
CA ARG A 47 -6.02 -14.32 11.94
C ARG A 47 -7.01 -14.03 13.07
N GLN A 48 -7.25 -12.75 13.39
CA GLN A 48 -8.28 -12.38 14.37
C GLN A 48 -9.68 -12.78 13.91
N ALA A 49 -10.01 -12.57 12.63
CA ALA A 49 -11.27 -13.03 12.06
C ALA A 49 -11.42 -14.56 12.19
N GLN A 50 -10.36 -15.33 11.89
CA GLN A 50 -10.35 -16.78 12.10
C GLN A 50 -10.56 -17.18 13.57
N LEU A 51 -9.93 -16.49 14.53
CA LEU A 51 -10.10 -16.77 15.96
C LEU A 51 -11.54 -16.57 16.41
N ILE A 52 -12.18 -15.50 15.95
CA ILE A 52 -13.58 -15.22 16.30
C ILE A 52 -14.49 -16.26 15.63
N THR A 53 -14.26 -16.56 14.36
CA THR A 53 -14.97 -17.64 13.65
C THR A 53 -14.86 -18.98 14.37
N SER A 54 -13.69 -19.34 14.91
CA SER A 54 -13.54 -20.60 15.67
C SER A 54 -14.39 -20.63 16.95
N ARG A 55 -14.80 -19.46 17.47
CA ARG A 55 -15.66 -19.36 18.66
C ARG A 55 -17.15 -19.23 18.31
N THR A 56 -17.49 -18.47 17.28
CA THR A 56 -18.88 -18.18 16.88
C THR A 56 -19.42 -19.14 15.82
N LEU A 57 -18.54 -19.84 15.12
CA LEU A 57 -18.83 -20.67 13.94
C LEU A 57 -19.43 -19.90 12.75
N GLU A 58 -19.44 -18.56 12.80
CA GLU A 58 -19.96 -17.70 11.73
C GLU A 58 -18.88 -17.36 10.69
N VAL A 59 -18.52 -18.37 9.87
CA VAL A 59 -17.44 -18.25 8.88
C VAL A 59 -17.70 -17.12 7.87
N PHE A 60 -18.90 -17.10 7.29
CA PHE A 60 -19.23 -16.17 6.20
C PHE A 60 -19.20 -14.71 6.67
N THR A 61 -19.84 -14.42 7.80
CA THR A 61 -19.92 -13.07 8.37
C THR A 61 -18.54 -12.50 8.69
N MET A 62 -17.68 -13.29 9.36
CA MET A 62 -16.36 -12.83 9.79
C MET A 62 -15.39 -12.66 8.62
N TYR A 63 -15.40 -13.56 7.64
CA TYR A 63 -14.54 -13.43 6.47
C TYR A 63 -14.99 -12.29 5.56
N LEU A 64 -16.29 -12.08 5.39
CA LEU A 64 -16.81 -10.94 4.64
C LEU A 64 -16.44 -9.61 5.33
N ALA A 65 -16.55 -9.54 6.66
CA ALA A 65 -16.09 -8.38 7.43
C ALA A 65 -14.59 -8.12 7.23
N ALA A 66 -13.76 -9.17 7.32
CA ALA A 66 -12.32 -9.05 7.08
C ALA A 66 -12.02 -8.57 5.65
N SER A 67 -12.65 -9.18 4.63
CA SER A 67 -12.52 -8.76 3.23
C SER A 67 -12.91 -7.30 3.01
N LEU A 68 -13.99 -6.83 3.66
CA LEU A 68 -14.43 -5.44 3.56
C LEU A 68 -13.41 -4.49 4.18
N ILE A 69 -12.79 -4.86 5.30
CA ILE A 69 -11.71 -4.07 5.92
C ILE A 69 -10.49 -4.00 4.99
N TYR A 70 -10.04 -5.13 4.43
CA TYR A 70 -8.95 -5.13 3.44
C TYR A 70 -9.27 -4.32 2.20
N TRP A 71 -10.51 -4.38 1.72
CA TRP A 71 -10.96 -3.59 0.58
C TRP A 71 -10.91 -2.09 0.87
N VAL A 72 -11.44 -1.65 2.01
CA VAL A 72 -11.37 -0.24 2.45
C VAL A 72 -9.92 0.22 2.58
N MET A 73 -9.05 -0.59 3.19
CA MET A 73 -7.62 -0.29 3.29
C MET A 73 -6.98 -0.14 1.90
N ALA A 74 -7.25 -1.07 0.98
CA ALA A 74 -6.73 -1.02 -0.38
C ALA A 74 -7.23 0.22 -1.14
N THR A 75 -8.50 0.59 -0.99
CA THR A 75 -9.06 1.80 -1.61
C THR A 75 -8.42 3.07 -1.04
N VAL A 76 -8.25 3.16 0.28
CA VAL A 76 -7.60 4.31 0.93
C VAL A 76 -6.15 4.43 0.47
N LEU A 77 -5.39 3.33 0.46
CA LEU A 77 -4.00 3.33 0.01
C LEU A 77 -3.88 3.66 -1.48
N SER A 78 -4.79 3.16 -2.33
CA SER A 78 -4.83 3.50 -3.75
C SER A 78 -5.16 4.98 -3.96
N ALA A 79 -6.08 5.55 -3.17
CA ALA A 79 -6.38 6.99 -3.21
C ALA A 79 -5.17 7.84 -2.79
N LEU A 80 -4.43 7.41 -1.75
CA LEU A 80 -3.19 8.07 -1.34
C LEU A 80 -2.11 7.97 -2.41
N GLN A 81 -1.94 6.80 -3.03
CA GLN A 81 -1.03 6.60 -4.16
C GLN A 81 -1.37 7.56 -5.30
N ASN A 82 -2.63 7.62 -5.73
CA ASN A 82 -3.08 8.54 -6.78
C ASN A 82 -2.84 10.00 -6.42
N TYR A 83 -3.02 10.39 -5.15
CA TYR A 83 -2.72 11.73 -4.68
C TYR A 83 -1.22 12.07 -4.79
N PHE A 84 -0.35 11.16 -4.33
CA PHE A 84 1.11 11.34 -4.44
C PHE A 84 1.58 11.35 -5.89
N GLU A 85 1.06 10.45 -6.72
CA GLU A 85 1.35 10.41 -8.16
C GLU A 85 0.91 11.70 -8.87
N ASN A 86 -0.29 12.21 -8.58
CA ASN A 86 -0.75 13.48 -9.17
C ASN A 86 0.13 14.67 -8.76
N GLN A 87 0.59 14.72 -7.50
CA GLN A 87 1.48 15.77 -7.03
C GLN A 87 2.84 15.73 -7.74
N LEU A 88 3.33 14.53 -8.04
CA LEU A 88 4.58 14.30 -8.77
C LEU A 88 4.45 14.58 -10.27
N ASN A 89 3.37 14.12 -10.91
CA ASN A 89 3.09 14.36 -12.34
C ASN A 89 2.70 15.81 -12.66
N ARG A 90 2.22 16.58 -11.68
CA ARG A 90 1.94 18.02 -11.89
C ARG A 90 3.20 18.81 -12.26
N GLN A 91 4.40 18.30 -11.96
CA GLN A 91 5.67 18.89 -12.38
C GLN A 91 6.10 18.52 -13.82
N GLU A 92 5.39 17.62 -14.50
CA GLU A 92 5.63 17.29 -15.93
C GLU A 92 4.85 18.22 -16.89
N ARG A 93 3.95 19.08 -16.37
CA ARG A 93 3.21 20.06 -17.16
C ARG A 93 3.97 21.38 -17.37
N GLU A 94 5.28 21.34 -17.55
CA GLU A 94 5.98 22.39 -18.31
C GLU A 94 6.26 21.85 -19.72
N PRO A 95 5.37 22.12 -20.69
CA PRO A 95 5.64 21.85 -22.09
C PRO A 95 6.58 22.90 -22.67
N LYS A 96 7.61 22.40 -23.37
CA LYS A 96 8.55 23.07 -24.30
C LYS A 96 9.66 23.93 -23.71
#